data_AF-A0A060SUP4-F1
#
_entry.id   AF-A0A060SUP4-F1
#
_cell.length_a   1.000
_cell.length_b   1.000
_cell.length_c   1.000
_cell.angle_alpha   90.00
_cell.angle_beta   90.00
_cell.angle_gamma   90.00
#
_symmetry.space_group_name_H-M   'P 1'
#
loop_
_entity.id
_entity.type
_entity.pdbx_description
1 polymer ?
#
loop_
_entity_poly.entity_id
_entity_poly.type
_entity_poly.pdbx_seq_one_letter_code
_entity_poly.pdbx_strand_id
1 'polypeptide(L)'
;MTDSWPALRYESRISHGDVKFVLCDFDLAVLGNKDGTAADTMAHHRTLPFMAINLLEHENMAHRLYHDYKSLFWMVLWCAMTVHNESQPGPEKAKIKTTLDMCETGTHKATAGQKRTHREDIEALPICGPFK
;
A
#
# COMPACT_ATOMS: atom_id res chain seq x y z
N MET A 1 32.84 9.11 26.39
CA MET A 1 31.85 8.09 25.96
C MET A 1 31.04 8.72 24.86
N THR A 2 31.36 8.40 23.62
CA THR A 2 30.65 8.89 22.43
C THR A 2 29.83 7.71 21.91
N ASP A 3 28.57 7.64 22.30
CA ASP A 3 27.63 6.66 21.77
C ASP A 3 27.17 7.14 20.39
N SER A 4 27.98 6.83 19.38
CA SER A 4 27.54 6.88 17.99
C SER A 4 26.54 5.75 17.77
N TRP A 5 25.29 6.10 17.51
CA TRP A 5 24.29 5.17 16.98
C TRP A 5 24.89 4.44 15.77
N PRO A 6 24.88 3.09 15.72
CA PRO A 6 25.32 2.40 14.52
C PRO A 6 24.37 2.80 13.40
N ALA A 7 24.89 3.53 12.42
CA ALA A 7 24.21 3.78 11.17
C ALA A 7 23.68 2.44 10.64
N LEU A 8 22.37 2.35 10.42
CA LEU A 8 21.73 1.24 9.71
C LEU A 8 22.31 1.20 8.30
N ARG A 9 23.44 0.52 8.15
CA ARG A 9 24.10 0.31 6.87
C ARG A 9 23.34 -0.83 6.20
N TYR A 10 22.41 -0.47 5.32
CA TYR A 10 21.65 -1.42 4.53
C TYR A 10 22.55 -2.04 3.44
N GLU A 11 23.43 -2.97 3.82
CA GLU A 11 24.23 -3.74 2.86
C GLU A 11 23.38 -4.91 2.32
N SER A 12 22.67 -4.70 1.22
CA SER A 12 22.06 -5.80 0.45
C SER A 12 23.14 -6.53 -0.36
N ARG A 13 23.88 -7.44 0.29
CA ARG A 13 24.62 -8.47 -0.47
C ARG A 13 23.62 -9.50 -0.98
N ILE A 14 23.08 -9.23 -2.17
CA ILE A 14 22.35 -10.22 -2.95
C ILE A 14 23.39 -11.25 -3.42
N SER A 15 23.38 -12.43 -2.80
CA SER A 15 24.12 -13.58 -3.30
C SER A 15 23.19 -14.36 -4.24
N HIS A 16 23.77 -14.88 -5.31
CA HIS A 16 23.14 -15.61 -6.42
C HIS A 16 21.78 -16.27 -6.09
N GLY A 17 20.69 -15.72 -6.64
CA GLY A 17 19.42 -16.43 -6.81
C GLY A 17 18.34 -16.20 -5.74
N ASP A 18 18.69 -15.78 -4.53
CA ASP A 18 17.70 -15.57 -3.45
C ASP A 18 17.16 -14.14 -3.45
N VAL A 19 15.94 -13.96 -3.94
CA VAL A 19 15.21 -12.69 -3.83
C VAL A 19 14.80 -12.50 -2.36
N LYS A 20 15.39 -11.50 -1.69
CA LYS A 20 15.01 -11.10 -0.33
C LYS A 20 14.21 -9.80 -0.38
N PHE A 21 13.04 -9.81 0.23
CA PHE A 21 12.26 -8.59 0.44
C PHE A 21 12.79 -7.82 1.64
N VAL A 22 12.86 -6.52 1.45
CA VAL A 22 13.40 -5.56 2.40
C VAL A 22 12.32 -4.55 2.68
N LEU A 23 11.92 -4.42 3.95
CA LEU A 23 11.11 -3.30 4.37
C LEU A 23 12.03 -2.15 4.79
N CYS A 24 11.84 -0.97 4.20
CA CYS A 24 12.63 0.23 4.44
C CYS A 24 11.71 1.46 4.57
N ASP A 25 12.30 2.64 4.73
CA ASP A 25 11.59 3.93 4.84
C ASP A 25 10.66 4.01 6.06
N PHE A 26 11.27 3.99 7.25
CA PHE A 26 10.57 4.06 8.54
C PHE A 26 10.34 5.51 9.02
N ASP A 27 10.55 6.51 8.17
CA ASP A 27 10.44 7.93 8.54
C ASP A 27 9.00 8.32 8.93
N LEU A 28 8.01 7.56 8.44
CA LEU A 28 6.60 7.70 8.77
C LEU A 28 6.11 6.65 9.79
N ALA A 29 6.99 5.77 10.29
CA ALA A 29 6.62 4.76 11.26
C ALA A 29 6.36 5.41 12.63
N VAL A 30 5.29 4.97 13.28
CA VAL A 30 4.88 5.49 14.58
C VAL A 30 4.83 4.35 15.58
N LEU A 31 5.32 4.59 16.79
CA LEU A 31 5.22 3.62 17.87
C LEU A 31 3.75 3.39 18.22
N GLY A 32 3.36 2.11 18.21
CA GLY A 32 2.04 1.71 18.68
C GLY A 32 1.92 1.86 20.19
N ASN A 33 0.79 2.39 20.64
CA ASN A 33 0.33 2.27 22.00
C ASN A 33 -0.03 0.80 22.30
N LYS A 34 -0.13 0.46 23.59
CA LYS A 34 -0.46 -0.91 24.05
C LYS A 34 -1.82 -1.42 23.56
N ASP A 35 -2.71 -0.53 23.15
CA ASP A 35 -4.04 -0.83 22.61
C ASP A 35 -4.05 -0.98 21.07
N GLY A 36 -2.89 -0.87 20.41
CA GLY A 36 -2.74 -0.99 18.95
C GLY A 36 -3.08 0.28 18.18
N THR A 37 -3.29 1.42 18.85
CA THR A 37 -3.40 2.74 18.21
C THR A 37 -2.02 3.35 18.01
N ALA A 38 -1.84 4.16 16.96
CA ALA A 38 -0.59 4.91 16.77
C ALA A 38 -0.57 6.20 17.61
N ALA A 39 0.59 6.57 18.14
CA ALA A 39 0.79 7.84 18.83
C ALA A 39 0.75 9.03 17.84
N ASP A 40 -0.36 9.77 17.84
CA ASP A 40 -0.61 11.02 17.10
C ASP A 40 -0.03 11.09 15.66
N THR A 41 -0.86 10.72 14.68
CA THR A 41 -0.45 10.59 13.27
C THR A 41 -0.86 11.79 12.44
N MET A 42 -0.31 12.96 12.77
CA MET A 42 -0.36 14.19 11.94
C MET A 42 0.65 14.14 10.77
N ALA A 43 1.01 12.94 10.30
CA ALA A 43 1.89 12.77 9.16
C ALA A 43 1.15 13.16 7.85
N HIS A 44 1.54 14.31 7.29
CA HIS A 44 0.99 14.89 6.06
C HIS A 44 1.46 14.21 4.77
N HIS A 45 2.55 13.43 4.81
CA HIS A 45 3.09 12.75 3.64
C HIS A 45 2.60 11.31 3.64
N ARG A 46 1.69 10.98 2.73
CA ARG A 46 1.16 9.62 2.60
C ARG A 46 1.00 9.27 1.12
N THR A 47 1.17 8.00 0.78
CA THR A 47 1.11 7.54 -0.61
C THR A 47 -0.30 7.06 -0.94
N LEU A 48 -1.08 7.90 -1.64
CA LEU A 48 -2.50 7.68 -1.98
C LEU A 48 -2.79 6.28 -2.58
N PRO A 49 -1.97 5.75 -3.53
CA PRO A 49 -2.17 4.41 -4.08
C PRO A 49 -2.27 3.30 -3.05
N PHE A 50 -1.55 3.41 -1.92
CA PHE A 50 -1.47 2.36 -0.92
C PHE A 50 -2.31 2.65 0.32
N MET A 51 -2.71 3.90 0.54
CA MET A 51 -3.49 4.27 1.72
C MET A 51 -4.82 3.48 1.85
N ALA A 52 -5.14 3.04 3.07
CA ALA A 52 -6.42 2.40 3.36
C ALA A 52 -7.61 3.34 3.09
N ILE A 53 -8.75 2.78 2.64
CA ILE A 53 -9.98 3.54 2.31
C ILE A 53 -10.39 4.46 3.47
N ASN A 54 -10.45 3.94 4.69
CA ASN A 54 -10.89 4.71 5.85
C ASN A 54 -10.01 5.95 6.14
N LEU A 55 -8.70 5.87 5.83
CA LEU A 55 -7.76 6.99 5.99
C LEU A 55 -7.87 8.01 4.85
N LEU A 56 -8.29 7.57 3.66
CA LEU A 56 -8.63 8.46 2.55
C LEU A 56 -9.96 9.20 2.79
N GLU A 57 -10.89 8.60 3.55
CA GLU A 57 -12.19 9.21 3.88
C GLU A 57 -12.12 10.11 5.11
N HIS A 58 -11.24 9.80 6.06
CA HIS A 58 -11.14 10.47 7.34
C HIS A 58 -9.68 10.80 7.62
N GLU A 59 -9.22 11.97 7.16
CA GLU A 59 -7.80 12.37 7.25
C GLU A 59 -7.27 12.39 8.70
N ASN A 60 -8.15 12.71 9.65
CA ASN A 60 -7.86 12.79 11.09
C ASN A 60 -8.07 11.46 11.85
N MET A 61 -8.33 10.36 11.15
CA MET A 61 -8.44 9.05 11.79
C MET A 61 -7.07 8.59 12.28
N ALA A 62 -7.01 8.17 13.54
CA ALA A 62 -5.81 7.56 14.11
C ALA A 62 -5.43 6.30 13.31
N HIS A 63 -4.17 6.24 12.87
CA HIS A 63 -3.63 5.02 12.28
C HIS A 63 -3.58 3.89 13.33
N ARG A 64 -3.68 2.67 12.81
CA ARG A 64 -3.74 1.40 13.53
C ARG A 64 -3.09 0.35 12.65
N LEU A 65 -2.59 -0.72 13.25
CA LEU A 65 -1.91 -1.81 12.53
C LEU A 65 -2.73 -2.38 11.35
N TYR A 66 -4.06 -2.41 11.43
CA TYR A 66 -4.89 -2.92 10.32
C TYR A 66 -4.78 -2.08 9.04
N HIS A 67 -4.42 -0.80 9.15
CA HIS A 67 -4.20 0.06 8.00
C HIS A 67 -2.92 -0.32 7.24
N ASP A 68 -1.90 -0.84 7.92
CA ASP A 68 -0.69 -1.36 7.26
C ASP A 68 -1.01 -2.62 6.46
N TYR A 69 -1.83 -3.53 6.98
CA TYR A 69 -2.32 -4.69 6.22
C TYR A 69 -3.15 -4.28 5.00
N LYS A 70 -4.00 -3.26 5.14
CA LYS A 70 -4.73 -2.71 4.00
C LYS A 70 -3.78 -2.08 2.98
N SER A 71 -2.72 -1.42 3.43
CA SER A 71 -1.72 -0.83 2.54
C SER A 71 -0.92 -1.89 1.78
N LEU A 72 -0.56 -2.98 2.44
CA LEU A 72 0.05 -4.15 1.81
C LEU A 72 -0.85 -4.76 0.73
N PHE A 73 -2.14 -4.94 1.03
CA PHE A 73 -3.11 -5.43 0.03
C PHE A 73 -3.16 -4.53 -1.20
N TRP A 74 -3.27 -3.21 -1.01
CA TRP A 74 -3.31 -2.25 -2.13
C TRP A 74 -2.00 -2.22 -2.91
N MET A 75 -0.85 -2.36 -2.25
CA MET A 75 0.45 -2.45 -2.90
C MET A 75 0.58 -3.71 -3.76
N VAL A 76 0.16 -4.87 -3.28
CA VAL A 76 0.15 -6.11 -4.07
C VAL A 76 -0.76 -5.98 -5.29
N LEU A 77 -1.98 -5.44 -5.11
CA LEU A 77 -2.91 -5.21 -6.21
C LEU A 77 -2.36 -4.21 -7.22
N TRP A 78 -1.71 -3.15 -6.75
CA TRP A 78 -1.02 -2.17 -7.59
C TRP A 78 0.07 -2.80 -8.44
N CYS A 79 0.94 -3.62 -7.84
CA CYS A 79 1.97 -4.36 -8.56
C CYS A 79 1.35 -5.27 -9.62
N ALA A 80 0.29 -6.01 -9.28
CA ALA A 80 -0.41 -6.88 -10.23
C ALA A 80 -0.99 -6.08 -11.41
N MET A 81 -1.66 -4.95 -11.14
CA MET A 81 -2.18 -4.06 -12.18
C MET A 81 -1.07 -3.47 -13.05
N THR A 82 0.06 -3.08 -12.47
CA THR A 82 1.20 -2.50 -13.18
C THR A 82 1.82 -3.51 -14.14
N VAL A 83 2.13 -4.72 -13.64
CA VAL A 83 2.68 -5.82 -14.46
C VAL A 83 1.70 -6.22 -15.58
N HIS A 84 0.40 -6.28 -15.26
CA HIS A 84 -0.62 -6.58 -16.25
C HIS A 84 -0.73 -5.48 -17.33
N ASN A 85 -0.69 -4.21 -16.94
CA ASN A 85 -0.71 -3.06 -17.85
C ASN A 85 0.48 -3.04 -18.82
N GLU A 86 1.67 -3.45 -18.37
CA GLU A 86 2.83 -3.61 -19.24
C GLU A 86 2.63 -4.72 -20.28
N SER A 87 1.89 -5.77 -19.91
CA SER A 87 1.69 -6.99 -20.71
C SER A 87 0.51 -6.92 -21.69
N GLN A 88 -0.49 -6.06 -21.44
CA GLN A 88 -1.72 -6.00 -22.25
C GLN A 88 -1.64 -5.01 -23.42
N PRO A 89 -2.08 -5.38 -24.64
CA PRO A 89 -2.36 -4.42 -25.72
C PRO A 89 -3.79 -3.87 -25.67
N GLY A 90 -3.98 -2.64 -26.19
CA GLY A 90 -5.31 -2.13 -26.54
C GLY A 90 -6.14 -1.49 -25.40
N PRO A 91 -7.48 -1.56 -25.44
CA PRO A 91 -8.37 -0.76 -24.58
C PRO A 91 -8.36 -1.16 -23.10
N GLU A 92 -7.96 -2.39 -22.79
CA GLU A 92 -7.83 -2.86 -21.40
C GLU A 92 -6.66 -2.19 -20.68
N LYS A 93 -5.54 -1.99 -21.38
CA LYS A 93 -4.39 -1.20 -20.92
C LYS A 93 -4.80 0.22 -20.53
N ALA A 94 -5.59 0.88 -21.38
CA ALA A 94 -6.05 2.25 -21.13
C ALA A 94 -6.89 2.36 -19.84
N LYS A 95 -7.73 1.37 -19.56
CA LYS A 95 -8.52 1.32 -18.31
C LYS A 95 -7.62 1.17 -17.09
N ILE A 96 -6.70 0.21 -17.10
CA ILE A 96 -5.78 -0.03 -15.97
C ILE A 96 -4.91 1.21 -15.75
N LYS A 97 -4.34 1.78 -16.81
CA LYS A 97 -3.54 3.00 -16.72
C LYS A 97 -4.34 4.16 -16.12
N THR A 98 -5.60 4.35 -16.54
CA THR A 98 -6.46 5.41 -15.98
C THR A 98 -6.69 5.20 -14.48
N THR A 99 -6.91 3.96 -14.06
CA THR A 99 -7.05 3.61 -12.63
C THR A 99 -5.77 3.87 -11.85
N LEU A 100 -4.60 3.52 -12.39
CA LEU A 100 -3.29 3.79 -11.77
C LEU A 100 -3.07 5.30 -11.65
N ASP A 101 -3.16 6.05 -12.77
CA ASP A 101 -2.96 7.50 -12.81
C ASP A 101 -3.86 8.23 -11.80
N MET A 102 -5.13 7.82 -11.68
CA MET A 102 -6.07 8.43 -10.73
C MET A 102 -5.71 8.14 -9.27
N CYS A 103 -5.22 6.96 -8.96
CA CYS A 103 -4.79 6.62 -7.61
C CYS A 103 -3.48 7.33 -7.23
N GLU A 104 -2.63 7.68 -8.20
CA GLU A 104 -1.39 8.44 -8.01
C GLU A 104 -1.62 9.95 -7.85
N THR A 105 -2.48 10.53 -8.70
CA THR A 105 -2.62 11.98 -8.86
C THR A 105 -3.96 12.53 -8.41
N GLY A 106 -4.90 11.65 -8.06
CA GLY A 106 -6.25 12.02 -7.66
C GLY A 106 -6.34 12.62 -6.27
N THR A 107 -7.55 13.02 -5.90
CA THR A 107 -7.85 13.47 -4.53
C THR A 107 -8.06 12.26 -3.61
N HIS A 108 -7.97 12.48 -2.29
CA HIS A 108 -8.34 11.47 -1.29
C HIS A 108 -9.73 10.86 -1.56
N LYS A 109 -10.74 11.71 -1.81
CA LYS A 109 -12.13 11.31 -2.09
C LYS A 109 -12.25 10.47 -3.36
N ALA A 110 -11.61 10.89 -4.46
CA ALA A 110 -11.65 10.15 -5.72
C ALA A 110 -10.99 8.78 -5.58
N THR A 111 -9.82 8.74 -4.92
CA THR A 111 -9.07 7.50 -4.66
C THR A 111 -9.87 6.54 -3.78
N ALA A 112 -10.54 7.04 -2.74
CA ALA A 112 -11.41 6.24 -1.87
C ALA A 112 -12.59 5.62 -2.65
N GLY A 113 -13.23 6.42 -3.51
CA GLY A 113 -14.33 5.96 -4.36
C GLY A 113 -13.91 4.81 -5.27
N GLN A 114 -12.79 4.97 -5.98
CA GLN A 114 -12.27 3.93 -6.87
C GLN A 114 -11.91 2.64 -6.13
N LYS A 115 -11.23 2.76 -4.99
CA LYS A 115 -10.87 1.60 -4.16
C LYS A 115 -12.09 0.87 -3.65
N ARG A 116 -13.20 1.57 -3.36
CA ARG A 116 -14.46 0.93 -2.98
C ARG A 116 -15.04 0.11 -4.12
N THR A 117 -15.09 0.67 -5.33
CA THR A 117 -15.54 -0.07 -6.52
C THR A 117 -14.71 -1.34 -6.72
N HIS A 118 -13.38 -1.27 -6.67
CA HIS A 118 -12.54 -2.46 -6.80
C HIS A 118 -12.71 -3.47 -5.67
N ARG A 119 -12.95 -3.00 -4.45
CA ARG A 119 -13.26 -3.89 -3.33
C ARG A 119 -14.56 -4.64 -3.60
N GLU A 120 -15.60 -3.95 -4.04
CA GLU A 120 -16.90 -4.55 -4.39
C GLU A 120 -16.75 -5.54 -5.55
N ASP A 121 -15.99 -5.20 -6.59
CA ASP A 121 -15.67 -6.09 -7.71
C ASP A 121 -14.98 -7.38 -7.23
N ILE A 122 -13.99 -7.26 -6.35
CA ILE A 122 -13.24 -8.40 -5.79
C ILE A 122 -14.13 -9.26 -4.89
N GLU A 123 -14.96 -8.65 -4.05
CA GLU A 123 -15.90 -9.36 -3.17
C GLU A 123 -17.01 -10.07 -3.97
N ALA A 124 -17.36 -9.55 -5.15
CA ALA A 124 -18.31 -10.17 -6.07
C ALA A 124 -17.70 -11.29 -6.93
N LEU A 125 -16.37 -11.45 -6.94
CA LEU A 125 -15.75 -12.58 -7.64
C LEU A 125 -16.24 -13.89 -7.01
N PRO A 126 -16.58 -14.91 -7.83
CA PRO A 126 -16.91 -16.21 -7.30
C PRO A 126 -15.68 -16.72 -6.55
N ILE A 127 -15.78 -16.82 -5.22
CA ILE A 127 -14.76 -17.48 -4.41
C ILE A 127 -14.66 -18.89 -4.99
N CYS A 128 -13.56 -19.21 -5.67
CA CYS A 128 -13.31 -20.55 -6.15
C CYS A 128 -13.60 -21.50 -4.98
N GLY A 129 -14.42 -22.52 -5.25
CA GLY A 129 -14.68 -23.59 -4.30
C GLY A 129 -13.37 -24.16 -3.73
N PRO A 130 -13.43 -24.93 -2.63
CA PRO A 130 -12.28 -25.27 -1.81
C PRO A 130 -11.09 -25.69 -2.68
N PHE A 131 -9.92 -25.08 -2.42
CA PHE A 131 -8.63 -25.54 -2.95
C PHE A 131 -8.55 -27.05 -2.67
N LYS A 132 -8.65 -27.85 -3.73
CA LYS A 132 -8.48 -29.30 -3.68
C LYS A 132 -7.01 -29.64 -3.72
#